data_AF-A0A6M1E567-F1
#
_entry.id   AF-A0A6M1E567-F1
#
_cell.length_a   1.000
_cell.length_b   1.000
_cell.length_c   1.000
_cell.angle_alpha   90.00
_cell.angle_beta   90.00
_cell.angle_gamma   90.00
#
_symmetry.space_group_name_H-M   'P 1'
#
loop_
_entity.id
_entity.type
_entity.pdbx_description
1 polymer ?
#
loop_
_entity_poly.entity_id
_entity_poly.type
_entity_poly.pdbx_seq_one_letter_code
_entity_poly.pdbx_strand_id
1 'polypeptide(L)' 'MDTSQRYPGFKYAAKELYQFIAASNYFTILLDDGDIVHFTANDPDDFREWLSAHNIPDIRKLDGWVTQ' A
#
# COMPACT_ATOMS: atom_id res chain seq x y z
N MET A 1 -5.10 18.16 -6.80
CA MET A 1 -4.42 16.98 -7.34
C MET A 1 -5.45 15.88 -7.44
N ASP A 2 -5.76 15.45 -8.66
CA ASP A 2 -6.69 14.35 -8.93
C ASP A 2 -5.97 13.03 -8.64
N THR A 3 -6.01 12.60 -7.38
CA THR A 3 -5.50 11.28 -7.00
C THR A 3 -6.42 10.22 -7.59
N SER A 4 -5.98 9.57 -8.67
CA SER A 4 -6.73 8.49 -9.31
C SER A 4 -7.02 7.40 -8.29
N GLN A 5 -8.29 7.02 -8.17
CA GLN A 5 -8.75 6.02 -7.20
C GLN A 5 -8.12 4.64 -7.40
N ARG A 6 -7.51 4.36 -8.55
CA ARG A 6 -6.81 3.12 -8.87
C ARG A 6 -5.41 3.41 -9.38
N TYR A 7 -4.47 2.60 -8.96
CA TYR A 7 -3.10 2.61 -9.48
C TYR A 7 -2.99 1.74 -10.74
N PRO A 8 -2.30 2.17 -11.80
CA PRO A 8 -2.13 1.39 -13.03
C PRO A 8 -1.53 0.00 -12.77
N GLY A 9 -2.20 -1.06 -13.26
CA GLY A 9 -1.76 -2.44 -13.08
C GLY A 9 -2.04 -3.05 -11.71
N PHE A 10 -2.56 -2.26 -10.75
CA PHE A 10 -3.07 -2.76 -9.48
C PHE A 10 -4.59 -2.92 -9.54
N LYS A 11 -5.09 -4.06 -9.08
CA LYS A 11 -6.50 -4.46 -9.28
C LYS A 11 -7.49 -3.68 -8.41
N TYR A 12 -7.06 -3.21 -7.25
CA TYR A 12 -7.92 -2.66 -6.21
C TYR A 12 -7.81 -1.12 -6.17
N ALA A 13 -8.91 -0.46 -5.82
CA ALA A 13 -8.95 0.97 -5.59
C ALA A 13 -8.42 1.31 -4.19
N ALA A 14 -7.90 2.52 -4.00
CA ALA A 14 -7.34 2.99 -2.74
C ALA A 14 -8.29 2.81 -1.54
N LYS A 15 -9.59 3.01 -1.74
CA LYS A 15 -10.62 2.85 -0.70
C LYS A 15 -10.80 1.41 -0.20
N GLU A 16 -10.33 0.44 -0.98
CA GLU A 16 -10.41 -1.00 -0.65
C GLU A 16 -9.21 -1.44 0.19
N LEU A 17 -8.25 -0.54 0.45
CA LEU A 17 -7.01 -0.83 1.14
C LEU A 17 -7.08 -0.33 2.57
N TYR A 18 -6.69 -1.19 3.51
CA TYR A 18 -6.63 -0.87 4.93
C TYR A 18 -5.22 -0.46 5.37
N GLN A 19 -4.21 -1.28 5.06
CA GLN A 19 -2.80 -0.99 5.38
C GLN A 19 -1.86 -1.87 4.55
N PHE A 20 -0.57 -1.54 4.49
CA PHE A 20 0.42 -2.33 3.76
C PHE A 20 1.72 -2.53 4.53
N ILE A 21 2.50 -3.52 4.10
CA ILE A 21 3.91 -3.68 4.44
C ILE A 21 4.70 -3.91 3.15
N ALA A 22 5.85 -3.28 3.05
CA ALA A 22 6.68 -3.37 1.85
C ALA A 22 8.07 -3.97 2.14
N ALA A 23 8.55 -4.79 1.21
CA ALA A 23 9.91 -5.29 1.15
C ALA A 23 10.46 -5.03 -0.26
N SER A 24 11.30 -4.01 -0.40
CA SER A 24 11.79 -3.52 -1.71
C SER A 24 10.65 -3.17 -2.66
N ASN A 25 10.41 -3.97 -3.71
CA ASN A 25 9.35 -3.78 -4.70
C ASN A 25 8.14 -4.68 -4.50
N TYR A 26 8.13 -5.49 -3.43
CA TYR A 26 7.05 -6.40 -3.10
C TYR A 26 6.22 -5.85 -1.94
N PHE A 27 4.91 -5.79 -2.13
CA PHE A 27 3.95 -5.23 -1.20
C PHE A 27 2.95 -6.31 -0.79
N THR A 28 2.80 -6.51 0.53
CA THR A 28 1.68 -7.24 1.11
C THR A 28 0.68 -6.21 1.61
N ILE A 29 -0.57 -6.33 1.16
CA ILE A 29 -1.61 -5.33 1.37
C ILE A 29 -2.79 -6.03 2.03
N LEU A 30 -3.25 -5.49 3.16
CA LEU A 30 -4.49 -5.88 3.80
C LEU A 30 -5.62 -5.02 3.25
N LEU A 31 -6.65 -5.68 2.70
CA LEU A 31 -7.87 -5.04 2.20
C LEU A 31 -8.84 -4.76 3.36
N ASP A 32 -9.82 -3.89 3.15
CA ASP A 32 -10.81 -3.53 4.19
C ASP A 32 -11.73 -4.70 4.56
N ASP A 33 -11.96 -5.65 3.64
CA ASP A 33 -12.72 -6.88 3.88
C ASP A 33 -11.90 -7.96 4.63
N GLY A 34 -10.63 -7.69 4.94
CA GLY A 34 -9.74 -8.60 5.66
C GLY A 34 -8.91 -9.53 4.78
N ASP A 35 -9.14 -9.52 3.47
CA ASP A 35 -8.33 -10.27 2.49
C ASP A 35 -6.90 -9.70 2.38
N ILE A 36 -5.95 -10.58 2.10
CA ILE A 36 -4.53 -10.22 1.91
C ILE A 36 -4.14 -10.45 0.46
N VAL A 37 -3.57 -9.42 -0.16
CA VAL A 37 -3.09 -9.48 -1.54
C VAL A 37 -1.63 -9.09 -1.63
N HIS A 38 -0.99 -9.59 -2.69
CA HIS A 38 0.41 -9.31 -2.98
C HIS A 38 0.53 -8.56 -4.30
N PHE A 39 1.38 -7.54 -4.32
CA PHE A 39 1.64 -6.74 -5.50
C PHE A 39 3.14 -6.47 -5.64
N THR A 40 3.68 -6.76 -6.82
CA THR A 40 5.04 -6.39 -7.20
C THR A 40 4.96 -5.15 -8.07
N ALA A 41 5.40 -4.01 -7.54
CA ALA A 41 5.40 -2.76 -8.28
C ALA A 41 6.60 -2.69 -9.23
N ASN A 42 6.37 -2.21 -10.46
CA ASN A 42 7.46 -1.89 -11.39
C ASN A 42 8.25 -0.67 -10.91
N ASP A 43 7.54 0.34 -10.40
CA ASP A 43 8.11 1.52 -9.75
C ASP A 43 7.63 1.54 -8.28
N PRO A 44 8.45 1.06 -7.34
CA PRO A 44 8.03 0.90 -5.95
C PRO A 44 7.95 2.22 -5.18
N ASP A 45 8.64 3.26 -5.64
CA ASP A 45 8.57 4.59 -5.03
C ASP A 45 7.29 5.30 -5.46
N ASP A 46 6.94 5.28 -6.75
CA ASP A 46 5.66 5.81 -7.25
C ASP A 46 4.44 5.13 -6.57
N PHE A 47 4.49 3.80 -6.41
CA PHE A 47 3.42 3.08 -5.72
C PHE A 47 3.33 3.46 -4.23
N ARG A 48 4.46 3.66 -3.53
CA ARG A 48 4.46 4.15 -2.14
C ARG A 48 3.89 5.55 -2.03
N GLU A 49 4.23 6.44 -2.95
CA GLU A 49 3.71 7.80 -2.98
C GLU A 49 2.19 7.81 -3.19
N TRP A 50 1.68 6.95 -4.09
CA TRP A 50 0.23 6.78 -4.29
C TRP A 50 -0.46 6.27 -3.03
N LEU A 51 0.08 5.25 -2.36
CA LEU A 51 -0.46 4.74 -1.09
C LEU A 51 -0.50 5.82 -0.01
N SER A 52 0.59 6.60 0.12
CA SER A 52 0.71 7.71 1.06
C SER A 52 -0.28 8.84 0.76
N ALA A 53 -0.43 9.22 -0.51
CA ALA A 53 -1.38 10.25 -0.95
C ALA A 53 -2.84 9.86 -0.64
N HIS A 54 -3.13 8.56 -0.55
CA HIS A 54 -4.41 8.00 -0.16
C HIS A 54 -4.53 7.65 1.34
N ASN A 55 -3.54 8.03 2.16
CA ASN A 55 -3.50 7.77 3.61
C ASN A 55 -3.52 6.30 4.00
N ILE A 56 -2.99 5.41 3.16
CA ILE A 56 -2.88 3.99 3.48
C ILE A 56 -1.56 3.80 4.26
N PRO A 57 -1.62 3.37 5.53
CA PRO A 57 -0.45 3.33 6.40
C PRO A 57 0.50 2.17 6.07
N ASP A 58 1.81 2.45 6.18
CA ASP A 58 2.86 1.43 6.23
C ASP A 58 2.99 0.89 7.65
N ILE A 59 2.71 -0.39 7.86
CA ILE A 59 2.75 -1.04 9.18
C ILE A 59 4.11 -0.87 9.85
N ARG A 60 5.21 -0.85 9.09
CA ARG A 60 6.58 -0.69 9.66
C ARG A 60 6.85 0.72 10.19
N LYS A 61 6.02 1.69 9.83
CA LYS A 61 6.15 3.09 10.23
C LYS A 61 5.13 3.49 11.30
N LEU A 62 4.27 2.57 11.72
CA LEU A 62 3.35 2.80 12.83
C LEU A 62 4.13 2.81 14.15
N ASP A 63 3.77 3.76 15.02
CA ASP A 63 4.33 3.87 16.36
C ASP A 63 4.10 2.57 17.15
N GLY A 64 5.17 1.99 17.71
CA GLY A 64 5.15 0.70 18.41
C GLY A 64 5.67 -0.50 17.61
N TRP A 65 6.05 -0.35 16.34
CA TRP A 65 6.80 -1.40 15.63
C TRP A 65 8.26 -1.45 16.13
N VAL A 66 8.58 -2.44 16.96
CA VAL A 66 9.95 -2.65 17.45
C VAL A 66 10.82 -3.25 16.34
N THR A 67 11.72 -2.45 15.75
CA THR A 67 12.86 -2.99 15.00
C THR A 67 13.91 -3.46 16.01
N GLN A 68 14.03 -4.78 16.17
CA GLN A 68 15.06 -5.42 16.98
C GLN A 68 16.40 -5.48 16.23
#